data_AF-A0A9E2AQN8-F1
#
_entry.id   AF-A0A9E2AQN8-F1
#
_cell.length_a   1.000
_cell.length_b   1.000
_cell.length_c   1.000
_cell.angle_alpha   90.00
_cell.angle_beta   90.00
_cell.angle_gamma   90.00
#
_symmetry.space_group_name_H-M   'P 1'
#
loop_
_entity.id
_entity.type
_entity.pdbx_description
1 polymer ?
#
loop_
_entity_poly.entity_id
_entity_poly.type
_entity_poly.pdbx_seq_one_letter_code
_entity_poly.pdbx_strand_id
1 'polypeptide(L)'
;ELAPVRLIKNKFYNDIIELYKKGPTTDELKTLLGRARAKRGMFEGDLEEGELEIGQISGLIHDIKPVTEIVHEIMAEFNQAKTDLKSL
;
A
#
# COMPACT_ATOMS: atom_id res chain seq x y z
N GLU A 1 -10.77 16.34 8.65
CA GLU A 1 -10.49 15.30 7.64
C GLU A 1 -9.17 14.61 7.97
N LEU A 2 -9.05 13.31 7.73
CA LEU A 2 -7.78 12.57 7.83
C LEU A 2 -7.03 12.67 6.50
N ALA A 3 -5.70 12.52 6.52
CA ALA A 3 -4.93 12.42 5.29
C ALA A 3 -5.36 11.16 4.50
N PRO A 4 -5.55 11.25 3.18
CA PRO A 4 -5.93 10.09 2.38
C PRO A 4 -4.76 9.10 2.28
N VAL A 5 -5.03 7.83 2.61
CA VAL A 5 -4.06 6.74 2.57
C VAL A 5 -4.62 5.58 1.75
N ARG A 6 -3.76 4.95 0.94
CA ARG A 6 -4.09 3.70 0.25
C ARG A 6 -3.53 2.53 1.05
N LEU A 7 -4.41 1.60 1.41
CA LEU A 7 -4.06 0.39 2.16
C LEU A 7 -4.69 -0.87 1.57
N ILE A 8 -4.20 -2.02 2.00
CA ILE A 8 -4.79 -3.34 1.71
C ILE A 8 -6.23 -3.38 2.22
N LYS A 9 -7.10 -4.06 1.47
CA LYS A 9 -8.48 -4.35 1.89
C LYS A 9 -8.50 -5.46 2.95
N ASN A 10 -8.21 -5.10 4.18
CA ASN A 10 -8.31 -5.97 5.36
C ASN A 10 -9.51 -5.58 6.26
N LYS A 11 -9.59 -6.16 7.47
CA LYS A 11 -10.64 -5.83 8.44
C LYS A 11 -10.62 -4.33 8.80
N PHE A 12 -9.46 -3.77 9.12
CA PHE A 12 -9.33 -2.34 9.44
C PHE A 12 -9.84 -1.42 8.32
N TYR A 13 -9.51 -1.72 7.06
CA TYR A 13 -10.07 -1.02 5.91
C TYR A 13 -11.61 -1.05 5.91
N ASN A 14 -12.21 -2.22 6.13
CA ASN A 14 -13.66 -2.36 6.16
C ASN A 14 -14.28 -1.55 7.31
N ASP A 15 -13.67 -1.56 8.50
CA ASP A 15 -14.13 -0.79 9.65
C ASP A 15 -14.15 0.72 9.35
N ILE A 16 -13.13 1.23 8.64
CA ILE A 16 -13.08 2.63 8.18
C ILE A 16 -14.22 2.91 7.18
N ILE A 17 -14.42 2.04 6.19
CA ILE A 17 -15.47 2.22 5.18
C ILE A 17 -16.86 2.20 5.81
N GLU A 18 -17.11 1.29 6.75
CA GLU A 18 -18.38 1.24 7.49
C GLU A 18 -18.59 2.47 8.37
N LEU A 19 -17.52 3.03 8.94
CA LEU A 19 -17.60 4.28 9.69
C LEU A 19 -17.93 5.46 8.75
N TYR A 20 -17.28 5.55 7.58
CA TYR A 20 -17.56 6.59 6.59
C TYR A 20 -19.03 6.59 6.11
N LYS A 21 -19.65 5.42 5.96
CA LYS A 21 -21.07 5.29 5.58
C LYS A 21 -22.03 5.95 6.56
N LYS A 22 -21.61 6.20 7.80
CA LYS A 22 -22.42 6.82 8.86
C LYS A 22 -22.26 8.35 8.93
N GLY A 23 -21.42 8.95 8.07
CA GLY A 23 -21.11 10.38 8.12
C GLY A 23 -20.35 10.77 9.39
N PRO A 24 -19.18 10.17 9.65
CA PRO A 24 -18.48 10.31 10.92
C PRO A 24 -17.86 11.68 11.07
N THR A 25 -17.70 12.09 12.32
CA THR A 25 -16.90 13.25 12.70
C THR A 25 -15.40 12.94 12.54
N THR A 26 -14.59 14.00 12.51
CA THR A 26 -13.13 13.85 12.47
C THR A 26 -12.58 13.16 13.73
N ASP A 27 -13.23 13.30 14.88
CA ASP A 27 -12.75 12.70 16.12
C ASP A 27 -13.10 11.20 16.24
N GLU A 28 -14.23 10.76 15.70
CA GLU A 28 -14.55 9.33 15.55
C GLU A 28 -13.54 8.63 14.63
N LEU A 29 -13.17 9.28 13.52
CA LEU A 29 -12.14 8.78 12.61
C LEU A 29 -10.77 8.66 13.29
N LYS A 30 -10.35 9.69 14.06
CA LYS A 30 -9.11 9.63 14.85
C LYS A 30 -9.16 8.53 15.91
N THR A 31 -10.31 8.33 16.54
CA THR A 31 -10.50 7.30 17.55
C THR A 31 -10.33 5.90 16.95
N LEU A 32 -10.92 5.67 15.77
CA LEU A 32 -10.75 4.41 15.04
C LEU A 32 -9.31 4.20 14.58
N LEU A 33 -8.68 5.22 13.99
CA LEU A 33 -7.29 5.18 13.56
C LEU A 33 -6.33 4.90 14.74
N GLY A 34 -6.64 5.42 15.93
CA GLY A 34 -5.86 5.17 17.12
C GLY A 34 -4.42 5.68 17.00
N ARG A 35 -3.47 4.97 17.60
CA ARG A 35 -2.03 5.29 17.53
C ARG A 35 -1.25 4.11 16.98
N ALA A 36 -0.20 4.41 16.22
CA ALA A 36 0.79 3.45 15.74
C ALA A 36 0.24 2.26 14.92
N ARG A 37 -0.90 2.40 14.23
CA ARG A 37 -1.45 1.33 13.39
C ARG A 37 -0.56 0.97 12.21
N ALA A 38 0.14 1.93 11.60
CA ALA A 38 1.13 1.66 10.57
C ALA A 38 2.25 0.74 11.08
N LYS A 39 2.76 0.98 12.30
CA LYS A 39 3.74 0.08 12.93
C LYS A 39 3.14 -1.32 13.16
N ARG A 40 1.90 -1.38 13.65
CA ARG A 40 1.21 -2.64 13.90
C ARG A 40 1.07 -3.49 12.62
N GLY A 41 0.72 -2.86 11.51
CA GLY A 41 0.66 -3.53 10.21
C GLY A 41 2.03 -3.86 9.62
N MET A 42 2.83 -2.83 9.37
CA MET A 42 4.08 -2.94 8.58
C MET A 42 5.22 -3.61 9.34
N PHE A 43 5.34 -3.39 10.65
CA PHE A 43 6.47 -3.89 11.45
C PHE A 43 6.10 -5.12 12.28
N GLU A 44 4.92 -5.11 12.89
CA GLU A 44 4.49 -6.19 13.79
C GLU A 44 3.74 -7.31 13.05
N GLY A 45 3.39 -7.09 11.77
CA GLY A 45 2.81 -8.12 10.90
C GLY A 45 1.32 -8.41 11.14
N ASP A 46 0.60 -7.49 11.79
CA ASP A 46 -0.84 -7.63 12.03
C ASP A 46 -1.63 -7.33 10.75
N LEU A 47 -2.08 -8.40 10.09
CA LEU A 47 -2.77 -8.31 8.81
C LEU A 47 -4.23 -7.89 8.91
N GLU A 48 -4.86 -8.03 10.07
CA GLU A 48 -6.29 -7.75 10.24
C GLU A 48 -6.50 -6.31 10.69
N GLU A 49 -5.73 -5.92 11.69
CA GLU A 49 -5.95 -4.76 12.52
C GLU A 49 -4.91 -3.66 12.21
N GLY A 50 -3.81 -4.01 11.56
CA GLY A 50 -2.79 -3.09 11.07
C GLY A 50 -3.24 -2.21 9.90
N GLU A 51 -2.63 -1.02 9.83
CA GLU A 51 -2.69 -0.16 8.64
C GLU A 51 -1.58 -0.60 7.67
N LEU A 52 -1.98 -1.27 6.59
CA LEU A 52 -1.09 -1.89 5.62
C LEU A 52 -1.02 -1.04 4.35
N GLU A 53 -0.19 0.00 4.38
CA GLU A 53 -0.01 0.91 3.25
C GLU A 53 0.59 0.19 2.04
N ILE A 54 -0.10 0.26 0.89
CA ILE A 54 0.37 -0.40 -0.33
C ILE A 54 -0.11 0.29 -1.60
N GLY A 55 0.73 0.30 -2.64
CA GLY A 55 0.38 0.76 -3.97
C GLY A 55 -0.35 -0.32 -4.80
N GLN A 56 -1.09 0.09 -5.83
CA GLN A 56 -1.75 -0.84 -6.76
C GLN A 56 -0.76 -1.72 -7.53
N ILE A 57 0.47 -1.24 -7.72
CA ILE A 57 1.55 -1.98 -8.39
C ILE A 57 1.89 -3.31 -7.70
N SER A 58 1.53 -3.46 -6.42
CA SER A 58 1.74 -4.71 -5.67
C SER A 58 1.16 -5.95 -6.34
N GLY A 59 0.10 -5.81 -7.15
CA GLY A 59 -0.47 -6.92 -7.91
C GLY A 59 0.46 -7.50 -9.00
N LEU A 60 1.54 -6.79 -9.35
CA LEU A 60 2.56 -7.25 -10.31
C LEU A 60 3.81 -7.82 -9.64
N ILE A 61 3.89 -7.78 -8.30
CA ILE A 61 5.06 -8.23 -7.54
C ILE A 61 4.79 -9.63 -7.03
N HIS A 62 5.55 -10.61 -7.52
CA HIS A 62 5.40 -12.02 -7.18
C HIS A 62 6.63 -12.61 -6.47
N ASP A 63 7.75 -11.89 -6.47
CA ASP A 63 9.03 -12.35 -5.93
C ASP A 63 9.58 -11.37 -4.89
N ILE A 64 10.32 -11.91 -3.92
CA ILE A 64 11.08 -11.13 -2.94
C ILE A 64 12.53 -11.10 -3.42
N LYS A 65 13.01 -9.93 -3.82
CA LYS A 65 14.35 -9.74 -4.40
C LYS A 65 15.20 -8.76 -3.59
N PRO A 66 16.53 -8.93 -3.57
CA PRO A 66 17.45 -7.90 -3.08
C PRO A 66 17.30 -6.60 -3.87
N VAL A 67 17.51 -5.46 -3.20
CA VAL A 67 17.41 -4.12 -3.83
C VAL A 67 18.31 -4.00 -5.06
N THR A 68 19.50 -4.60 -5.03
CA THR A 68 20.44 -4.59 -6.15
C THR A 68 19.88 -5.24 -7.42
N GLU A 69 19.15 -6.34 -7.25
CA GLU A 69 18.52 -7.06 -8.36
C GLU A 69 17.36 -6.26 -8.94
N ILE A 70 16.49 -5.73 -8.08
CA ILE A 70 15.35 -4.89 -8.48
C ILE A 70 15.81 -3.72 -9.35
N VAL A 71 16.83 -2.98 -8.90
CA VAL A 71 17.34 -1.80 -9.64
C VAL A 71 17.96 -2.22 -10.98
N HIS A 72 18.71 -3.33 -10.99
CA HIS A 72 19.32 -3.84 -12.21
C HIS A 72 18.27 -4.26 -13.25
N GLU A 73 17.23 -4.99 -12.83
CA GLU A 73 16.12 -5.42 -13.68
C GLU A 73 15.38 -4.22 -14.28
N ILE A 74 15.00 -3.24 -13.45
CA ILE A 74 14.33 -2.02 -13.92
C ILE A 74 15.15 -1.32 -15.02
N MET A 75 16.46 -1.20 -14.83
CA MET A 75 17.34 -0.56 -15.82
C MET A 75 17.50 -1.40 -17.09
N ALA A 76 17.59 -2.72 -16.97
CA ALA A 76 17.67 -3.63 -18.10
C ALA A 76 16.38 -3.59 -18.95
N GLU A 77 15.22 -3.74 -18.30
CA GLU A 77 13.90 -3.69 -18.93
C GLU A 77 13.66 -2.34 -19.62
N PHE A 78 14.03 -1.23 -18.98
CA PHE A 78 13.93 0.10 -19.58
C PHE A 78 14.77 0.22 -20.87
N ASN A 79 16.02 -0.24 -20.85
CA ASN A 79 16.90 -0.17 -22.02
C ASN A 79 16.42 -1.10 -23.15
N GLN A 80 15.85 -2.25 -22.81
CA GLN A 80 15.21 -3.14 -23.77
C GLN A 80 14.00 -2.46 -24.42
N ALA A 81 13.06 -1.95 -23.63
CA ALA A 81 11.89 -1.24 -24.13
C ALA A 81 12.26 -0.03 -25.01
N LYS A 82 13.31 0.72 -24.65
CA LYS A 82 13.84 1.81 -25.47
C LYS A 82 14.39 1.35 -26.82
N THR A 83 14.97 0.16 -26.88
CA THR A 83 15.49 -0.42 -28.13
C THR A 83 14.34 -0.90 -29.00
N ASP A 84 13.36 -1.58 -28.41
CA ASP A 84 12.16 -2.08 -29.10
C ASP A 84 11.36 -0.92 -29.72
N LEU A 85 11.27 0.21 -29.01
CA LEU A 85 10.61 1.42 -29.52
C LEU A 85 11.29 2.04 -30.74
N LYS A 86 12.61 1.85 -30.91
CA LYS A 86 13.35 2.35 -32.08
C LYS A 86 13.21 1.45 -33.30
N SER A 87 12.84 0.19 -33.09
CA SER A 87 12.64 -0.80 -34.16
C SER A 87 11.20 -0.88 -34.65
N LEU A 88 10.29 -0.13 -34.02
CA LEU A 88 8.92 0.13 -34.48
C LEU A 88 8.92 1.23 -35.53
#